data_AF-A0AA88HRU1-F1
#
_entry.id   AF-A0AA88HRU1-F1
#
_cell.length_a   1.000
_cell.length_b   1.000
_cell.length_c   1.000
_cell.angle_alpha   90.00
_cell.angle_beta   90.00
_cell.angle_gamma   90.00
#
_symmetry.space_group_name_H-M   'P 1'
#
loop_
_entity.id
_entity.type
_entity.pdbx_description
1 polymer ?
#
loop_
_entity_poly.entity_id
_entity_poly.type
_entity_poly.pdbx_seq_one_letter_code
_entity_poly.pdbx_strand_id
1 'polypeptide(L)'
;MLRYQVTRAVTRNREQVQILANLYENGKYDFWSPPRIGNVDIMVSEEEIPELEAILREADIPYHVQIQDVGNKKVITAVETLQQLCFFYSGVEKNSGLHGLGFLVSQRARNSLLESETISPCLAKIRLKGSPANIYLLSGYAPTRDALGEMKNHFHTELKTVPSAIALQDYLIVGGNFNAKVGPMDQATCKVLCNFGLGQRCENVERLVNYALMNQLTASNTFFQYKPSHLLT
;
A
#
# COMPACT_ATOMS: atom_id res chain seq x y z
N MET A 1 4.96 17.77 15.24
CA MET A 1 4.73 17.16 13.92
C MET A 1 5.42 15.81 13.96
N LEU A 2 4.68 14.70 13.92
CA LEU A 2 5.24 13.36 14.12
C LEU A 2 5.91 12.90 12.82
N ARG A 3 7.23 12.66 12.88
CA ARG A 3 7.96 11.94 11.83
C ARG A 3 7.97 10.47 12.21
N TYR A 4 8.04 9.59 11.21
CA TYR A 4 8.05 8.15 11.39
C TYR A 4 9.19 7.52 10.59
N GLN A 5 9.81 6.47 11.11
CA GLN A 5 10.90 5.73 10.50
C GLN A 5 10.48 4.27 10.28
N VAL A 6 10.80 3.67 9.13
CA VAL A 6 10.70 2.23 8.94
C VAL A 6 12.07 1.61 9.16
N THR A 7 12.15 0.72 10.15
CA THR A 7 13.34 -0.03 10.54
C THR A 7 13.14 -1.49 10.17
N ARG A 8 14.08 -2.07 9.41
CA ARG A 8 14.10 -3.50 9.12
C ARG A 8 14.93 -4.21 10.18
N ALA A 9 14.28 -5.02 11.01
CA ALA A 9 14.90 -5.94 11.93
C ALA A 9 15.11 -7.32 11.26
N VAL A 10 16.22 -7.99 11.55
CA VAL A 10 16.57 -9.30 10.98
C VAL A 10 16.65 -10.33 12.09
N THR A 11 15.56 -11.04 12.35
CA THR A 11 15.55 -12.09 13.38
C THR A 11 16.21 -13.37 12.86
N ARG A 12 17.00 -14.02 13.72
CA ARG A 12 17.78 -15.22 13.40
C ARG A 12 17.32 -16.47 14.13
N ASN A 13 16.57 -16.32 15.23
CA ASN A 13 16.11 -17.41 16.07
C ASN A 13 14.68 -17.16 16.60
N ARG A 14 14.08 -18.17 17.24
CA ARG A 14 12.71 -18.09 17.77
C ARG A 14 12.56 -17.11 18.93
N GLU A 15 13.61 -16.91 19.72
CA GLU A 15 13.59 -15.99 20.86
C GLU A 15 13.45 -14.54 20.39
N GLN A 16 14.22 -14.14 19.37
CA GLN A 16 14.11 -12.83 18.72
C GLN A 16 12.74 -12.61 18.06
N VAL A 17 12.17 -13.66 17.46
CA VAL A 17 10.80 -13.60 16.93
C VAL A 17 9.79 -13.37 18.05
N GLN A 18 9.94 -14.01 19.21
CA GLN A 18 9.05 -13.84 20.35
C GLN A 18 9.13 -12.43 20.94
N ILE A 19 10.33 -11.84 21.00
CA ILE A 19 10.51 -10.45 21.45
C ILE A 19 9.73 -9.51 20.53
N LEU A 20 9.89 -9.64 19.21
CA LEU A 20 9.12 -8.84 18.26
C LEU A 20 7.62 -9.17 18.28
N ALA A 21 7.21 -10.41 18.56
CA ALA A 21 5.81 -10.80 18.70
C ALA A 21 5.14 -10.10 19.90
N ASN A 22 5.85 -9.98 21.02
CA ASN A 22 5.34 -9.24 22.19
C ASN A 22 5.16 -7.74 21.85
N LEU A 23 6.07 -7.17 21.06
CA LEU A 23 5.96 -5.80 20.54
C LEU A 23 4.85 -5.64 19.49
N TYR A 24 4.56 -6.69 18.73
CA TYR A 24 3.47 -6.71 17.76
C TYR A 24 2.11 -6.77 18.46
N GLU A 25 1.99 -7.62 19.48
CA GLU A 25 0.74 -7.82 20.24
C GLU A 25 0.40 -6.63 21.15
N ASN A 26 1.40 -5.91 21.67
CA ASN A 26 1.16 -4.75 22.52
C ASN A 26 0.65 -3.52 21.73
N GLY A 27 0.71 -3.55 20.40
CA GLY A 27 0.22 -2.49 19.52
C GLY A 27 0.99 -1.17 19.60
N LYS A 28 2.18 -1.16 20.22
CA LYS A 28 2.99 0.05 20.40
C LYS A 28 3.63 0.51 19.08
N TYR A 29 4.11 -0.43 18.28
CA TYR A 29 4.73 -0.17 16.97
C TYR A 29 3.91 -0.77 15.84
N ASP A 30 4.01 -0.22 14.62
CA ASP A 30 3.29 -0.72 13.47
C ASP A 30 4.18 -1.66 12.63
N PHE A 31 3.81 -2.95 12.57
CA PHE A 31 4.55 -3.95 11.81
C PHE A 31 3.86 -4.21 10.47
N TRP A 32 4.60 -4.12 9.38
CA TRP A 32 4.06 -4.38 8.04
C TRP A 32 3.69 -5.84 7.79
N SER A 33 4.19 -6.74 8.64
CA SER A 33 3.89 -8.16 8.60
C SER A 33 4.14 -8.79 9.97
N PRO A 34 3.44 -9.89 10.30
CA PRO A 34 3.69 -10.62 11.54
C PRO A 34 5.17 -11.01 11.69
N PRO A 35 5.73 -10.91 12.90
CA PRO A 35 7.11 -11.31 13.18
C PRO A 35 7.37 -12.76 12.75
N ARG A 36 8.50 -12.95 12.06
CA ARG A 36 8.95 -14.24 11.54
C ARG A 36 10.48 -14.24 11.50
N ILE A 37 11.07 -15.43 11.37
CA ILE A 37 12.51 -15.58 11.11
C ILE A 37 12.85 -14.83 9.82
N GLY A 38 13.89 -14.00 9.86
CA GLY A 38 14.34 -13.14 8.77
C GLY A 38 13.85 -11.70 8.92
N ASN A 39 13.57 -11.06 7.78
CA ASN A 39 13.27 -9.62 7.73
C ASN A 39 11.87 -9.32 8.28
N VAL A 40 11.81 -8.36 9.21
CA VAL A 40 10.60 -7.78 9.79
C VAL A 40 10.71 -6.26 9.70
N ASP A 41 9.73 -5.62 9.04
CA ASP A 41 9.70 -4.17 8.86
C ASP A 41 8.77 -3.54 9.91
N ILE A 42 9.31 -2.58 10.66
CA ILE A 42 8.68 -1.93 11.81
C ILE A 42 8.66 -0.42 11.55
N MET A 43 7.47 0.18 11.51
CA MET A 43 7.26 1.62 11.47
C MET A 43 7.12 2.15 12.89
N VAL A 44 7.94 3.14 13.22
CA VAL A 44 8.07 3.72 14.56
C VAL A 44 8.07 5.24 14.48
N SER A 45 7.45 5.93 15.43
CA SER A 45 7.53 7.40 15.48
C SER A 45 8.93 7.86 15.91
N GLU A 46 9.37 9.05 15.49
CA GLU A 46 10.71 9.60 15.79
C GLU A 46 10.99 9.66 17.30
N GLU A 47 9.94 9.89 18.10
CA GLU A 47 10.00 9.95 19.55
C GLU A 47 10.25 8.57 20.19
N GLU A 48 9.82 7.49 19.52
CA GLU A 48 9.90 6.11 20.02
C GLU A 48 11.10 5.33 19.42
N ILE A 49 11.82 5.90 18.44
CA ILE A 49 13.03 5.29 17.85
C ILE A 49 14.05 4.88 18.92
N PRO A 50 14.43 5.74 19.88
CA PRO A 50 15.46 5.38 20.86
C PRO A 50 15.10 4.15 21.69
N GLU A 51 13.81 3.98 22.00
CA GLU A 51 13.32 2.83 22.75
C GLU A 51 13.33 1.55 21.91
N LEU A 52 12.86 1.62 20.66
CA LEU A 52 12.93 0.47 19.75
C LEU A 52 14.38 0.03 19.52
N GLU A 53 15.30 0.97 19.29
CA GLU A 53 16.72 0.65 19.10
C GLU A 53 17.34 0.01 20.34
N ALA A 54 16.97 0.46 21.54
CA ALA A 54 17.44 -0.16 22.78
C ALA A 54 16.99 -1.63 22.87
N ILE A 55 15.71 -1.91 22.59
CA ILE A 55 15.17 -3.27 22.61
C ILE A 55 15.86 -4.17 21.57
N LEU A 56 16.05 -3.67 20.34
CA LEU A 56 16.71 -4.42 19.28
C LEU A 56 18.18 -4.73 19.61
N ARG A 57 18.88 -3.78 20.23
CA ARG A 57 20.28 -3.96 20.67
C ARG A 57 20.39 -4.95 21.84
N GLU A 58 19.51 -4.86 22.82
CA GLU A 58 19.49 -5.79 23.97
C GLU A 58 19.20 -7.23 23.52
N ALA A 59 18.35 -7.40 22.51
CA ALA A 59 18.00 -8.70 21.94
C ALA A 59 19.00 -9.24 20.90
N ASP A 60 20.12 -8.55 20.65
CA ASP A 60 21.10 -8.84 19.58
C ASP A 60 20.41 -9.04 18.20
N ILE A 61 19.40 -8.22 17.89
CA ILE A 61 18.69 -8.23 16.62
C ILE A 61 19.35 -7.20 15.69
N PRO A 62 20.02 -7.62 14.61
CA PRO A 62 20.52 -6.70 13.60
C PRO A 62 19.37 -5.91 12.99
N TYR A 63 19.57 -4.61 12.82
CA TYR A 63 18.60 -3.75 12.16
C TYR A 63 19.26 -2.70 11.26
N HIS A 64 18.52 -2.25 10.27
CA HIS A 64 18.90 -1.10 9.44
C HIS A 64 17.68 -0.25 9.09
N VAL A 65 17.89 1.05 8.96
CA VAL A 65 16.84 1.98 8.58
C VAL A 65 16.51 1.81 7.09
N GLN A 66 15.25 1.51 6.78
CA GLN A 66 14.73 1.43 5.42
C GLN A 66 14.26 2.82 4.93
N ILE A 67 13.54 3.55 5.79
CA ILE A 67 12.87 4.81 5.45
C ILE A 67 12.96 5.72 6.67
N GLN A 68 13.51 6.94 6.52
CA GLN A 68 13.83 7.84 7.65
C GLN A 68 12.71 8.80 8.06
N ASP A 69 11.74 9.07 7.18
CA ASP A 69 10.64 9.98 7.48
C ASP A 69 9.37 9.47 6.74
N VAL A 70 8.25 9.49 7.44
CA VAL A 70 6.98 8.91 7.03
C VAL A 70 5.91 9.83 7.63
N GLY A 71 5.93 11.10 7.23
CA GLY A 71 5.04 12.13 7.75
C GLY A 71 4.66 13.14 6.67
N ASN A 72 3.36 13.47 6.59
CA ASN A 72 2.77 14.32 5.56
C ASN A 72 3.59 15.59 5.26
N LYS A 73 3.92 15.77 3.97
CA LYS A 73 4.62 16.92 3.36
C LYS A 73 5.99 17.25 3.99
N LYS A 74 7.04 16.57 3.51
CA LYS A 74 8.18 17.20 2.82
C LYS A 74 9.19 16.14 2.43
N VAL A 75 10.17 16.57 1.66
CA VAL A 75 11.19 15.75 1.01
C VAL A 75 12.02 14.95 2.00
N ILE A 76 12.20 13.67 1.69
CA ILE A 76 13.05 12.75 2.43
C ILE A 76 13.97 12.11 1.41
N THR A 77 15.24 12.40 1.59
CA THR A 77 16.34 11.80 0.87
C THR A 77 16.90 10.75 1.81
N ALA A 78 16.72 9.47 1.51
CA ALA A 78 17.40 8.41 2.25
C ALA A 78 18.90 8.45 1.88
N VAL A 79 19.76 8.58 2.89
CA VAL A 79 21.23 8.44 2.84
C VAL A 79 21.53 7.18 3.67
N GLU A 80 22.22 6.11 3.28
CA GLU A 80 22.90 5.54 2.08
C GLU A 80 22.86 4.01 2.35
N THR A 81 22.74 3.05 1.44
CA THR A 81 23.35 2.85 0.11
C THR A 81 22.32 2.13 -0.78
N LEU A 82 22.23 2.55 -2.05
CA LEU A 82 21.48 1.97 -3.19
C LEU A 82 20.00 2.29 -3.46
N GLN A 83 19.16 2.84 -2.57
CA GLN A 83 17.76 3.14 -2.96
C GLN A 83 17.21 4.43 -2.34
N GLN A 84 17.42 5.57 -3.03
CA GLN A 84 16.78 6.85 -2.74
C GLN A 84 15.26 6.75 -3.01
N LEU A 85 14.51 6.17 -2.07
CA LEU A 85 13.06 5.99 -2.14
C LEU A 85 12.36 7.03 -1.27
N CYS A 86 11.16 7.43 -1.68
CA CYS A 86 10.34 8.43 -1.01
C CYS A 86 8.99 7.82 -0.66
N PHE A 87 8.56 7.97 0.58
CA PHE A 87 7.30 7.40 1.06
C PHE A 87 6.24 8.48 1.25
N PHE A 88 5.07 8.26 0.66
CA PHE A 88 3.86 9.04 0.92
C PHE A 88 2.94 8.18 1.76
N TYR A 89 2.49 8.66 2.91
CA TYR A 89 1.66 7.88 3.83
C TYR A 89 0.37 8.61 4.19
N SER A 90 -0.73 7.87 4.15
CA SER A 90 -2.03 8.22 4.72
C SER A 90 -2.36 7.17 5.76
N GLY A 91 -2.51 7.60 7.02
CA GLY A 91 -2.94 6.73 8.11
C GLY A 91 -3.66 7.52 9.19
N VAL A 92 -4.42 6.82 10.02
CA VAL A 92 -5.15 7.43 11.15
C VAL A 92 -4.15 7.81 12.26
N GLU A 93 -4.32 8.98 12.89
CA GLU A 93 -3.44 9.51 13.95
C GLU A 93 -3.32 8.63 15.21
N LYS A 94 -4.07 7.53 15.30
CA LYS A 94 -4.04 6.60 16.44
C LYS A 94 -3.70 5.18 15.99
N ASN A 95 -2.62 4.66 16.59
CA ASN A 95 -2.09 3.29 16.57
C ASN A 95 -3.18 2.22 16.70
N SER A 96 -3.92 1.99 15.63
CA SER A 96 -4.91 0.92 15.53
C SER A 96 -4.43 -0.20 14.60
N GLY A 97 -3.26 -0.03 13.95
CA GLY A 97 -2.80 -0.92 12.87
C GLY A 97 -3.79 -1.01 11.71
N LEU A 98 -4.78 -0.11 11.67
CA LEU A 98 -5.91 -0.14 10.78
C LEU A 98 -5.86 1.10 9.88
N HIS A 99 -5.82 0.85 8.58
CA HIS A 99 -5.83 1.86 7.52
C HIS A 99 -4.54 2.68 7.47
N GLY A 100 -3.55 2.10 6.79
CA GLY A 100 -2.32 2.75 6.37
C GLY A 100 -2.11 2.48 4.88
N LEU A 101 -1.97 3.54 4.09
CA LEU A 101 -1.79 3.45 2.65
C LEU A 101 -0.69 4.39 2.20
N GLY A 102 0.11 3.97 1.23
CA GLY A 102 1.20 4.80 0.78
C GLY A 102 1.86 4.41 -0.52
N PHE A 103 2.65 5.35 -1.04
CA PHE A 103 3.47 5.16 -2.23
C PHE A 103 4.93 5.16 -1.85
N LEU A 104 5.65 4.13 -2.29
CA LEU A 104 7.11 4.11 -2.28
C LEU A 104 7.60 4.41 -3.69
N VAL A 105 8.25 5.55 -3.89
CA VAL A 105 8.68 6.02 -5.22
C VAL A 105 10.18 6.24 -5.28
N SER A 106 10.82 5.96 -6.42
CA SER A 106 12.24 6.26 -6.65
C SER A 106 12.50 7.77 -6.69
N GLN A 107 13.74 8.20 -6.47
CA GLN A 107 14.14 9.60 -6.62
C GLN A 107 13.76 10.18 -7.99
N ARG A 108 13.85 9.38 -9.04
CA ARG A 108 13.43 9.79 -10.39
C ARG A 108 11.92 10.12 -10.41
N ALA A 109 11.09 9.23 -9.86
CA ALA A 109 9.66 9.46 -9.78
C ALA A 109 9.34 10.65 -8.86
N ARG A 110 10.04 10.79 -7.73
CA ARG A 110 9.95 11.94 -6.83
C ARG A 110 10.22 13.26 -7.55
N ASN A 111 11.28 13.34 -8.36
CA ASN A 111 11.62 14.56 -9.12
C ASN A 111 10.56 14.90 -10.18
N SER A 112 9.76 13.92 -10.60
CA SER A 112 8.61 14.14 -11.48
C SER A 112 7.29 14.39 -10.75
N LEU A 113 7.24 14.33 -9.42
CA LEU A 113 6.00 14.51 -8.67
C LEU A 113 5.42 15.91 -8.85
N LEU A 114 4.19 15.98 -9.33
CA LEU A 114 3.41 17.21 -9.47
C LEU A 114 2.46 17.40 -8.29
N GLU A 115 1.84 16.32 -7.82
CA GLU A 115 0.79 16.37 -6.81
C GLU A 115 0.78 15.08 -5.97
N SER A 116 0.44 15.20 -4.69
CA SER A 116 0.14 14.09 -3.79
C SER A 116 -1.09 14.45 -2.98
N GLU A 117 -2.09 13.58 -3.01
CA GLU A 117 -3.39 13.78 -2.41
C GLU A 117 -3.81 12.53 -1.62
N THR A 118 -4.17 12.74 -0.36
CA THR A 118 -4.87 11.74 0.45
C THR A 118 -6.36 12.02 0.32
N ILE A 119 -7.10 11.10 -0.29
CA ILE A 119 -8.56 11.22 -0.46
C ILE A 119 -9.25 10.75 0.81
N SER A 120 -8.83 9.60 1.34
CA SER A 120 -9.32 9.04 2.60
C SER A 120 -8.25 8.13 3.23
N PRO A 121 -8.47 7.60 4.45
CA PRO A 121 -7.52 6.65 5.06
C PRO A 121 -7.23 5.41 4.20
N CYS A 122 -8.14 5.09 3.26
CA CYS A 122 -8.07 3.93 2.40
C CYS A 122 -7.76 4.26 0.93
N LEU A 123 -7.57 5.53 0.58
CA LEU A 123 -7.41 5.95 -0.82
C LEU A 123 -6.48 7.15 -0.92
N ALA A 124 -5.41 7.02 -1.70
CA ALA A 124 -4.49 8.12 -1.98
C ALA A 124 -4.02 8.09 -3.43
N LYS A 125 -3.67 9.26 -3.95
CA LYS A 125 -3.28 9.44 -5.35
C LYS A 125 -2.04 10.33 -5.43
N ILE A 126 -1.13 9.99 -6.35
CA ILE A 126 -0.05 10.89 -6.76
C ILE A 126 -0.10 11.13 -8.25
N ARG A 127 0.33 12.32 -8.67
CA ARG A 127 0.48 12.70 -10.08
C ARG A 127 1.94 12.91 -10.39
N LEU A 128 2.44 12.19 -11.40
CA LEU A 128 3.80 12.30 -11.90
C LEU A 128 3.79 12.95 -13.29
N LYS A 129 4.74 13.85 -13.51
CA LYS A 129 5.04 14.42 -14.82
C LYS A 129 5.62 13.33 -15.72
N GLY A 130 4.93 13.05 -16.82
CA GLY A 130 5.39 12.14 -17.85
C GLY A 130 5.46 12.82 -19.20
N SER A 131 5.94 12.08 -20.20
CA SER A 131 5.91 12.47 -21.61
C SER A 131 5.55 11.21 -22.40
N PRO A 132 4.54 11.24 -23.30
CA PRO A 132 3.81 12.44 -23.76
C PRO A 132 2.73 12.97 -22.79
N ALA A 133 2.37 12.22 -21.74
CA ALA A 133 1.30 12.60 -20.82
C ALA A 133 1.67 12.32 -19.35
N ASN A 134 0.93 12.91 -18.41
CA ASN A 134 1.16 12.67 -16.98
C ASN A 134 0.64 11.30 -16.57
N ILE A 135 1.14 10.81 -15.44
CA ILE A 135 0.78 9.52 -14.88
C ILE A 135 0.17 9.75 -13.50
N TYR A 136 -1.07 9.31 -13.32
CA TYR A 136 -1.74 9.24 -12.04
C TYR A 136 -1.59 7.82 -11.49
N LEU A 137 -1.05 7.72 -10.28
CA LEU A 137 -0.99 6.49 -9.53
C LEU A 137 -2.02 6.61 -8.41
N LEU A 138 -3.01 5.71 -8.41
CA LEU A 138 -4.02 5.59 -7.36
C LEU A 138 -3.70 4.33 -6.56
N SER A 139 -3.60 4.49 -5.25
CA SER A 139 -3.44 3.38 -4.32
C SER A 139 -4.70 3.29 -3.46
N GLY A 140 -5.31 2.10 -3.41
CA GLY A 140 -6.51 1.82 -2.63
C GLY A 140 -6.36 0.62 -1.70
N TYR A 141 -7.01 0.69 -0.54
CA TYR A 141 -7.23 -0.42 0.38
C TYR A 141 -8.73 -0.62 0.59
N ALA A 142 -9.35 -1.55 -0.15
CA ALA A 142 -10.80 -1.75 -0.05
C ALA A 142 -11.15 -2.45 1.28
N PRO A 143 -12.33 -2.17 1.87
CA PRO A 143 -12.80 -2.91 3.03
C PRO A 143 -12.89 -4.42 2.77
N THR A 144 -12.65 -5.22 3.82
CA THR A 144 -12.70 -6.69 3.73
C THR A 144 -14.12 -7.19 3.43
N ARG A 145 -14.24 -8.47 3.05
CA ARG A 145 -15.55 -9.08 2.75
C ARG A 145 -16.55 -8.91 3.90
N ASP A 146 -16.09 -8.99 5.14
CA ASP A 146 -16.93 -8.99 6.33
C ASP A 146 -17.18 -7.56 6.89
N ALA A 147 -16.65 -6.53 6.22
CA ALA A 147 -16.93 -5.14 6.52
C ALA A 147 -18.41 -4.78 6.29
N LEU A 148 -18.90 -3.81 7.08
CA LEU A 148 -20.23 -3.23 6.92
C LEU A 148 -20.46 -2.72 5.49
N GLY A 149 -21.66 -2.94 4.96
CA GLY A 149 -22.03 -2.52 3.61
C GLY A 149 -21.88 -1.02 3.37
N GLU A 150 -22.12 -0.20 4.40
CA GLU A 150 -21.92 1.25 4.35
C GLU A 150 -20.46 1.64 4.12
N MET A 151 -19.50 0.97 4.78
CA MET A 151 -18.06 1.22 4.57
C MET A 151 -17.63 0.84 3.15
N LYS A 152 -18.13 -0.29 2.62
CA LYS A 152 -17.90 -0.69 1.23
C LYS A 152 -18.48 0.34 0.26
N ASN A 153 -19.72 0.77 0.49
CA ASN A 153 -20.38 1.78 -0.34
C ASN A 153 -19.63 3.11 -0.33
N HIS A 154 -19.17 3.54 0.85
CA HIS A 154 -18.41 4.76 1.02
C HIS A 154 -17.09 4.70 0.22
N PHE A 155 -16.28 3.66 0.42
CA PHE A 155 -15.04 3.44 -0.31
C PHE A 155 -15.25 3.48 -1.84
N HIS A 156 -16.26 2.76 -2.35
CA HIS A 156 -16.52 2.73 -3.78
C HIS A 156 -17.11 4.05 -4.32
N THR A 157 -17.74 4.87 -3.46
CA THR A 157 -18.19 6.21 -3.83
C THR A 157 -17.00 7.15 -3.98
N GLU A 158 -16.06 7.12 -3.03
CA GLU A 158 -14.81 7.89 -3.13
C GLU A 158 -13.97 7.44 -4.34
N LEU A 159 -13.84 6.13 -4.57
CA LEU A 159 -13.10 5.60 -5.71
C LEU A 159 -13.63 6.14 -7.06
N LYS A 160 -14.95 6.31 -7.18
CA LYS A 160 -15.61 6.80 -8.40
C LYS A 160 -15.31 8.27 -8.71
N THR A 161 -14.88 9.08 -7.75
CA THR A 161 -14.57 10.50 -7.99
C THR A 161 -13.20 10.71 -8.61
N VAL A 162 -12.31 9.71 -8.57
CA VAL A 162 -10.93 9.86 -9.03
C VAL A 162 -10.82 10.08 -10.54
N PRO A 163 -11.49 9.30 -11.41
CA PRO A 163 -11.28 9.40 -12.85
C PRO A 163 -11.75 10.72 -13.46
N SER A 164 -12.80 11.35 -12.91
CA SER A 164 -13.33 12.61 -13.43
C SER A 164 -12.37 13.78 -13.29
N ALA A 165 -11.36 13.66 -12.41
CA ALA A 165 -10.31 14.66 -12.21
C ALA A 165 -9.11 14.48 -13.16
N ILE A 166 -9.10 13.43 -14.00
CA ILE A 166 -7.95 13.06 -14.83
C ILE A 166 -8.25 13.38 -16.31
N ALA A 167 -7.33 14.07 -16.96
CA ALA A 167 -7.46 14.37 -18.39
C ALA A 167 -7.39 13.09 -19.22
N LEU A 168 -8.19 12.99 -20.29
CA LEU A 168 -8.29 11.78 -21.14
C LEU A 168 -6.94 11.29 -21.71
N GLN A 169 -6.00 12.22 -21.92
CA GLN A 169 -4.66 11.95 -22.44
C GLN A 169 -3.69 11.42 -21.38
N ASP A 170 -3.95 11.67 -20.09
CA ASP A 170 -3.11 11.25 -18.98
C ASP A 170 -3.41 9.78 -18.60
N TYR A 171 -2.41 9.07 -18.09
CA TYR A 171 -2.53 7.67 -17.72
C TYR A 171 -3.02 7.53 -16.28
N LEU A 172 -3.97 6.63 -16.03
CA LEU A 172 -4.38 6.22 -14.69
C LEU A 172 -3.94 4.77 -14.44
N ILE A 173 -3.14 4.57 -13.39
CA ILE A 173 -2.75 3.26 -12.88
C ILE A 173 -3.37 3.12 -11.48
N VAL A 174 -4.21 2.09 -11.32
CA VAL A 174 -4.84 1.76 -10.04
C VAL A 174 -4.16 0.53 -9.48
N GLY A 175 -3.65 0.63 -8.25
CA GLY A 175 -3.01 -0.45 -7.53
C GLY A 175 -3.40 -0.46 -6.06
N GLY A 176 -2.97 -1.48 -5.34
CA GLY A 176 -3.29 -1.68 -3.92
C GLY A 176 -4.05 -2.99 -3.69
N ASN A 177 -4.56 -3.15 -2.48
CA ASN A 177 -5.29 -4.34 -2.05
C ASN A 177 -6.79 -4.01 -2.07
N PHE A 178 -7.50 -4.59 -3.03
CA PHE A 178 -8.93 -4.36 -3.20
C PHE A 178 -9.79 -5.48 -2.59
N ASN A 179 -9.18 -6.42 -1.87
CA ASN A 179 -9.86 -7.55 -1.24
C ASN A 179 -10.83 -8.23 -2.23
N ALA A 180 -10.33 -8.48 -3.45
CA ALA A 180 -11.10 -8.81 -4.64
C ALA A 180 -10.50 -10.04 -5.35
N LYS A 181 -11.34 -11.06 -5.56
CA LYS A 181 -11.03 -12.25 -6.38
C LYS A 181 -11.77 -12.21 -7.71
N VAL A 182 -11.05 -11.82 -8.75
CA VAL A 182 -11.63 -11.43 -10.04
C VAL A 182 -12.42 -12.54 -10.75
N GLY A 183 -12.07 -13.81 -10.49
CA GLY A 183 -12.68 -14.96 -11.15
C GLY A 183 -12.45 -15.00 -12.67
N PRO A 184 -12.89 -16.07 -13.34
CA PRO A 184 -12.71 -16.20 -14.78
C PRO A 184 -13.49 -15.11 -15.54
N MET A 185 -12.98 -14.73 -16.71
CA MET A 185 -13.65 -13.82 -17.64
C MET A 185 -14.95 -14.44 -18.16
N ASP A 186 -15.95 -13.59 -18.40
CA ASP A 186 -17.17 -13.91 -19.16
C ASP A 186 -17.41 -12.87 -20.27
N GLN A 187 -18.50 -13.04 -21.03
CA GLN A 187 -18.85 -12.11 -22.11
C GLN A 187 -19.06 -10.65 -21.65
N ALA A 188 -19.52 -10.43 -20.41
CA ALA A 188 -19.76 -9.08 -19.89
C ALA A 188 -18.46 -8.38 -19.48
N THR A 189 -17.43 -9.15 -19.14
CA THR A 189 -16.18 -8.66 -18.54
C THR A 189 -14.96 -8.74 -19.46
N CYS A 190 -15.13 -9.27 -20.68
CA CYS A 190 -14.05 -9.48 -21.66
C CYS A 190 -13.31 -8.21 -22.11
N LYS A 191 -13.89 -7.03 -21.88
CA LYS A 191 -13.25 -5.73 -22.16
C LYS A 191 -12.26 -5.29 -21.09
N VAL A 192 -12.34 -5.88 -19.89
CA VAL A 192 -11.55 -5.48 -18.71
C VAL A 192 -10.67 -6.61 -18.22
N LEU A 193 -11.22 -7.83 -18.20
CA LEU A 193 -10.55 -9.03 -17.70
C LEU A 193 -9.92 -9.80 -18.84
N CYS A 194 -8.84 -10.52 -18.54
CA CYS A 194 -8.16 -11.48 -19.40
C CYS A 194 -8.31 -12.91 -18.86
N ASN A 195 -7.69 -13.89 -19.52
CA ASN A 195 -7.99 -15.32 -19.36
C ASN A 195 -7.60 -15.95 -18.00
N PHE A 196 -6.83 -15.27 -17.15
CA PHE A 196 -6.22 -15.88 -15.96
C PHE A 196 -6.82 -15.42 -14.62
N GLY A 197 -8.03 -14.86 -14.62
CA GLY A 197 -8.73 -14.55 -13.36
C GLY A 197 -9.13 -15.82 -12.59
N LEU A 198 -8.94 -15.81 -11.26
CA LEU A 198 -9.20 -16.96 -10.39
C LEU A 198 -10.21 -16.66 -9.28
N GLY A 199 -10.92 -17.70 -8.84
CA GLY A 199 -11.86 -17.66 -7.72
C GLY A 199 -13.31 -17.38 -8.13
N GLN A 200 -14.20 -17.38 -7.13
CA GLN A 200 -15.58 -16.93 -7.31
C GLN A 200 -15.62 -15.41 -7.09
N ARG A 201 -16.31 -14.69 -7.98
CA ARG A 201 -16.49 -13.25 -7.85
C ARG A 201 -17.22 -12.92 -6.56
N CYS A 202 -16.66 -11.97 -5.81
CA CYS A 202 -17.30 -11.39 -4.64
C CYS A 202 -17.87 -10.01 -4.97
N GLU A 203 -18.66 -9.44 -4.06
CA GLU A 203 -19.26 -8.11 -4.24
C GLU A 203 -18.21 -7.02 -4.55
N ASN A 204 -17.05 -7.04 -3.88
CA ASN A 204 -15.97 -6.08 -4.11
C ASN A 204 -15.43 -6.16 -5.56
N VAL A 205 -15.39 -7.37 -6.13
CA VAL A 205 -14.93 -7.59 -7.51
C VAL A 205 -15.92 -7.03 -8.50
N GLU A 206 -17.21 -7.29 -8.31
CA GLU A 206 -18.24 -6.77 -9.21
C GLU A 206 -18.20 -5.24 -9.23
N ARG A 207 -18.01 -4.60 -8.08
CA ARG A 207 -17.86 -3.14 -7.99
C ARG A 207 -16.59 -2.63 -8.67
N LEU A 208 -15.48 -3.35 -8.53
CA LEU A 208 -14.19 -3.00 -9.16
C LEU A 208 -14.21 -3.20 -10.68
N VAL A 209 -14.83 -4.28 -11.17
CA VAL A 209 -15.02 -4.55 -12.59
C VAL A 209 -15.93 -3.51 -13.22
N ASN A 210 -17.04 -3.15 -12.56
CA ASN A 210 -17.90 -2.07 -13.02
C ASN A 210 -17.17 -0.72 -13.06
N TYR A 211 -16.36 -0.42 -12.04
CA TYR A 211 -15.50 0.77 -12.04
C TYR A 211 -14.53 0.75 -13.23
N ALA A 212 -13.88 -0.38 -13.50
CA ALA A 212 -12.96 -0.49 -14.62
C ALA A 212 -13.66 -0.39 -15.98
N LEU A 213 -14.85 -0.99 -16.15
CA LEU A 213 -15.67 -0.85 -17.35
C LEU A 213 -16.05 0.61 -17.62
N MET A 214 -16.53 1.32 -16.60
CA MET A 214 -16.95 2.73 -16.72
C MET A 214 -15.78 3.65 -17.10
N ASN A 215 -14.56 3.31 -16.68
CA ASN A 215 -13.38 4.13 -16.87
C ASN A 215 -12.41 3.59 -17.93
N GLN A 216 -12.85 2.61 -18.74
CA GLN A 216 -12.05 1.97 -19.79
C GLN A 216 -10.70 1.46 -19.29
N LEU A 217 -10.67 0.95 -18.05
CA LEU A 217 -9.48 0.37 -17.43
C LEU A 217 -9.40 -1.12 -17.73
N THR A 218 -8.20 -1.66 -17.61
CA THR A 218 -7.91 -3.06 -17.89
C THR A 218 -7.20 -3.70 -16.69
N ALA A 219 -7.66 -4.87 -16.27
CA ALA A 219 -7.12 -5.58 -15.11
C ALA A 219 -5.82 -6.31 -15.46
N SER A 220 -4.68 -5.64 -15.27
CA SER A 220 -3.35 -6.14 -15.63
C SER A 220 -2.97 -7.49 -14.98
N ASN A 221 -3.46 -7.76 -13.77
CA ASN A 221 -3.21 -9.02 -13.06
C ASN A 221 -3.85 -10.25 -13.72
N THR A 222 -4.81 -10.07 -14.62
CA THR A 222 -5.47 -11.18 -15.34
C THR A 222 -4.82 -11.56 -16.67
N PHE A 223 -3.77 -10.84 -17.09
CA PHE A 223 -3.07 -11.05 -18.37
C PHE A 223 -2.12 -12.24 -18.38
N PHE A 224 -1.56 -12.59 -17.22
CA PHE A 224 -0.50 -13.58 -17.13
C PHE A 224 -0.90 -14.72 -16.21
N GLN A 225 -0.46 -15.92 -16.57
CA GLN A 225 -0.61 -17.09 -15.73
C GLN A 225 0.33 -16.96 -14.54
N TYR A 226 -0.22 -16.61 -13.39
CA TYR A 226 0.50 -16.58 -12.12
C TYR A 226 0.13 -17.77 -11.25
N LYS A 227 0.96 -18.07 -10.25
CA LYS A 227 0.56 -18.98 -9.16
C LYS A 227 -0.70 -18.43 -8.49
N PRO A 228 -1.65 -19.29 -8.06
CA PRO A 228 -2.89 -18.82 -7.44
C PRO A 228 -2.70 -17.84 -6.27
N SER A 229 -1.60 -17.96 -5.52
CA SER A 229 -1.25 -17.06 -4.41
C SER A 229 -0.94 -15.61 -4.84
N HIS A 230 -0.55 -15.37 -6.09
CA HIS A 230 -0.21 -14.03 -6.61
C HIS A 230 -1.38 -13.36 -7.36
N LEU A 231 -2.49 -14.08 -7.53
CA LEU A 231 -3.72 -13.60 -8.18
C LEU A 231 -4.77 -13.13 -7.16
N LEU A 232 -4.41 -13.19 -5.88
CA LEU A 232 -5.20 -12.68 -4.76
C LEU A 232 -4.77 -11.23 -4.51
N THR A 233 -5.74 -10.31 -4.56
CA THR A 233 -5.57 -8.89 -4.22
C THR A 233 -6.60 -8.46 -3.22
#